data_AF-A0A965Y2V7-F1
#
_entry.id   AF-A0A965Y2V7-F1
#
_cell.length_a   1.000
_cell.length_b   1.000
_cell.length_c   1.000
_cell.angle_alpha   90.00
_cell.angle_beta   90.00
_cell.angle_gamma   90.00
#
_symmetry.space_group_name_H-M   'P 1'
#
loop_
_entity.id
_entity.type
_entity.pdbx_description
1 polymer ?
#
loop_
_entity_poly.entity_id
_entity_poly.type
_entity_poly.pdbx_seq_one_letter_code
_entity_poly.pdbx_strand_id
1 'polypeptide(L)'
;MKLKGTPLTAALLLILALGASWLAGMNFRAMWKDDVFVPAPGFEKKMLSDWFDGIRNTPADTPVYIQEGETPGGTVFIMGGTHPTEPSSMVTATLFLETAKVTKGR
;
A
#
# COMPACT_ATOMS: atom_id res chain seq x y z
N MET A 1 11.97 16.33 -44.25
CA MET A 1 11.18 15.16 -44.73
C MET A 1 9.82 15.18 -44.06
N LYS A 2 8.71 15.23 -44.82
CA LYS A 2 7.37 14.98 -44.26
C LYS A 2 7.21 13.46 -44.13
N LEU A 3 7.26 12.93 -42.91
CA LEU A 3 6.88 11.53 -42.65
C LEU A 3 5.39 11.39 -43.02
N LYS A 4 5.09 10.76 -44.16
CA LYS A 4 3.72 10.36 -44.52
C LYS A 4 3.50 8.96 -43.96
N GLY A 5 2.59 8.82 -43.01
CA GLY A 5 2.26 7.51 -42.42
C GLY A 5 1.60 6.59 -43.45
N THR A 6 2.01 5.32 -43.45
CA THR A 6 1.37 4.20 -44.16
C THR A 6 0.74 3.23 -43.15
N PRO A 7 -0.17 2.33 -43.57
CA PRO A 7 -0.71 1.29 -42.70
C PRO A 7 0.37 0.44 -42.02
N LEU A 8 1.49 0.18 -42.70
CA LEU A 8 2.64 -0.51 -42.13
C LEU A 8 3.28 0.29 -40.99
N THR A 9 3.55 1.58 -41.19
CA THR A 9 4.12 2.42 -40.11
C THR A 9 3.17 2.54 -38.93
N ALA A 10 1.85 2.56 -39.16
CA ALA A 10 0.86 2.56 -38.11
C ALA A 10 0.87 1.23 -37.33
N ALA A 11 0.92 0.10 -38.01
CA ALA A 11 1.02 -1.22 -37.39
C ALA A 11 2.30 -1.37 -36.56
N LEU A 12 3.44 -0.89 -37.07
CA LEU A 12 4.71 -0.92 -36.34
C LEU A 12 4.67 -0.06 -35.07
N LEU A 13 4.14 1.17 -35.16
CA LEU A 13 3.97 2.03 -33.99
C LEU A 13 3.01 1.42 -32.97
N LEU A 14 1.93 0.78 -33.42
CA LEU A 14 1.00 0.08 -32.54
C LEU A 14 1.68 -1.09 -31.82
N ILE A 15 2.44 -1.91 -32.53
CA ILE A 15 3.19 -3.03 -31.92
C ILE A 15 4.20 -2.50 -30.89
N LEU A 16 4.92 -1.42 -31.21
CA LEU A 16 5.86 -0.79 -30.27
C LEU A 16 5.15 -0.24 -29.02
N ALA A 17 4.01 0.44 -29.20
CA ALA A 17 3.21 0.95 -28.09
C ALA A 17 2.69 -0.19 -27.20
N LEU A 18 2.14 -1.25 -27.79
CA LEU A 18 1.69 -2.44 -27.06
C LEU A 18 2.84 -3.12 -26.31
N GLY A 19 4.02 -3.24 -26.94
CA GLY A 19 5.21 -3.78 -26.30
C GLY A 19 5.66 -2.95 -25.10
N ALA A 20 5.69 -1.62 -25.24
CA ALA A 20 6.02 -0.71 -24.13
C ALA A 20 4.98 -0.78 -23.00
N SER A 21 3.68 -0.79 -23.32
CA SER A 21 2.61 -0.95 -22.34
C SER A 21 2.67 -2.29 -21.61
N TRP A 22 3.00 -3.38 -22.32
CA TRP A 22 3.18 -4.70 -21.73
C TRP A 22 4.34 -4.72 -20.73
N LEU A 23 5.50 -4.19 -21.12
CA LEU A 23 6.67 -4.09 -20.23
C LEU A 23 6.37 -3.22 -18.98
N ALA A 24 5.68 -2.09 -19.18
CA ALA A 24 5.22 -1.28 -18.05
C ALA A 24 4.28 -2.07 -17.15
N GLY A 25 3.28 -2.76 -17.71
CA GLY A 25 2.35 -3.61 -16.96
C GLY A 25 3.03 -4.71 -16.16
N MET A 26 4.08 -5.33 -16.71
CA MET A 26 4.91 -6.30 -15.97
C MET A 26 5.60 -5.67 -14.77
N ASN A 27 6.09 -4.42 -14.87
CA ASN A 27 6.67 -3.70 -13.74
C ASN A 27 5.60 -3.32 -12.70
N PHE A 28 4.43 -2.86 -13.13
CA PHE A 28 3.34 -2.49 -12.22
C PHE A 28 2.78 -3.67 -11.42
N ARG A 29 2.90 -4.91 -11.93
CA ARG A 29 2.59 -6.10 -11.13
C ARG A 29 3.44 -6.22 -9.85
N ALA A 30 4.61 -5.60 -9.78
CA ALA A 30 5.40 -5.58 -8.55
C ALA A 30 4.65 -4.90 -7.39
N MET A 31 3.71 -3.99 -7.69
CA MET A 31 2.87 -3.31 -6.70
C MET A 31 1.79 -4.22 -6.09
N TRP A 32 1.58 -5.44 -6.60
CA TRP A 32 0.67 -6.41 -5.98
C TRP A 32 1.29 -7.14 -4.80
N LYS A 33 2.60 -6.96 -4.59
CA LYS A 33 3.26 -7.46 -3.41
C LYS A 33 2.99 -6.50 -2.28
N ASP A 34 2.46 -7.02 -1.17
CA ASP A 34 2.26 -6.24 0.05
C ASP A 34 3.58 -5.63 0.55
N ASP A 35 3.47 -4.42 1.08
CA ASP A 35 4.58 -3.76 1.76
C ASP A 35 5.01 -4.55 3.01
N VAL A 36 6.31 -4.51 3.28
CA VAL A 36 6.88 -5.13 4.48
C VAL A 36 6.88 -4.11 5.61
N PHE A 37 6.18 -4.43 6.69
CA PHE A 37 6.21 -3.67 7.94
C PHE A 37 6.90 -4.48 9.03
N VAL A 38 7.72 -3.84 9.86
CA VAL A 38 8.43 -4.49 10.98
C VAL A 38 7.98 -3.89 12.32
N PRO A 39 6.83 -4.31 12.87
CA PRO A 39 6.30 -3.75 14.11
C PRO A 39 7.28 -3.88 15.28
N ALA A 40 7.32 -2.84 16.12
CA ALA A 40 8.01 -2.91 17.41
C ALA A 40 7.40 -4.04 18.29
N PRO A 41 8.17 -4.58 19.26
CA PRO A 41 7.65 -5.61 20.16
C PRO A 41 6.40 -5.14 20.92
N GLY A 42 5.39 -6.01 21.00
CA GLY A 42 4.15 -5.78 21.74
C GLY A 42 2.96 -5.35 20.90
N PHE A 43 3.13 -5.10 19.60
CA PHE A 43 2.00 -4.96 18.67
C PHE A 43 1.37 -6.33 18.35
N GLU A 44 0.06 -6.44 18.51
CA GLU A 44 -0.76 -7.51 17.97
C GLU A 44 -1.24 -7.12 16.56
N LYS A 45 -1.16 -8.06 15.61
CA LYS A 45 -1.69 -7.89 14.25
C LYS A 45 -3.11 -8.48 14.17
N LYS A 46 -4.06 -7.68 13.70
CA LYS A 46 -5.42 -8.04 13.29
C LYS A 46 -5.64 -7.74 11.82
N MET A 47 -6.73 -8.24 11.25
CA MET A 47 -7.17 -7.86 9.90
C MET A 47 -8.36 -6.92 9.99
N LEU A 48 -8.46 -5.94 9.09
CA LEU A 48 -9.60 -5.00 9.09
C LEU A 48 -10.94 -5.74 8.93
N SER A 49 -10.92 -6.88 8.24
CA SER A 49 -12.08 -7.75 8.10
C SER A 49 -12.54 -8.45 9.38
N ASP A 50 -11.82 -8.31 10.50
CA ASP A 50 -12.30 -8.69 11.84
C ASP A 50 -13.42 -7.74 12.34
N TRP A 51 -13.47 -6.51 11.82
CA TRP A 51 -14.53 -5.52 12.12
C TRP A 51 -15.59 -5.44 11.02
N PHE A 52 -15.21 -5.64 9.75
CA PHE A 52 -16.15 -5.62 8.63
C PHE A 52 -15.94 -6.81 7.69
N ASP A 53 -16.82 -7.81 7.75
CA ASP A 53 -16.66 -9.05 6.98
C ASP A 53 -16.70 -8.86 5.46
N GLY A 54 -17.39 -7.83 4.96
CA GLY A 54 -17.61 -7.62 3.52
C GLY A 54 -16.36 -7.31 2.70
N ILE A 55 -15.22 -7.00 3.32
CA ILE A 55 -13.94 -6.75 2.64
C ILE A 55 -12.97 -7.93 2.72
N ARG A 56 -13.36 -9.06 3.33
CA ARG A 56 -12.47 -10.22 3.49
C ARG A 56 -11.84 -10.65 2.17
N ASN A 57 -10.52 -10.86 2.19
CA ASN A 57 -9.75 -11.27 1.00
C ASN A 57 -9.83 -10.27 -0.18
N THR A 58 -10.27 -9.04 0.05
CA THR A 58 -10.18 -7.97 -0.95
C THR A 58 -8.88 -7.19 -0.75
N PRO A 59 -8.41 -6.42 -1.74
CA PRO A 59 -7.27 -5.51 -1.56
C PRO A 59 -7.48 -4.43 -0.47
N ALA A 60 -8.71 -4.24 -0.01
CA ALA A 60 -9.03 -3.33 1.09
C ALA A 60 -8.89 -3.98 2.48
N ASP A 61 -8.67 -5.30 2.56
CA ASP A 61 -8.45 -6.01 3.82
C ASP A 61 -7.01 -5.83 4.29
N THR A 62 -6.75 -4.71 4.95
CA THR A 62 -5.41 -4.33 5.41
C THR A 62 -5.16 -4.76 6.85
N PRO A 63 -3.90 -4.97 7.24
CA PRO A 63 -3.56 -5.28 8.61
C PRO A 63 -3.74 -4.06 9.54
N VAL A 64 -4.23 -4.32 10.75
CA VAL A 64 -4.37 -3.35 11.83
C VAL A 64 -3.46 -3.79 12.97
N TYR A 65 -2.57 -2.89 13.42
CA TYR A 65 -1.62 -3.17 14.50
C TYR A 65 -2.05 -2.45 15.77
N ILE A 66 -2.17 -3.20 16.87
CA ILE A 66 -2.69 -2.69 18.15
C ILE A 66 -1.66 -2.98 19.24
N GLN A 67 -1.32 -1.97 20.03
CA GLN A 67 -0.52 -2.13 21.24
C GLN A 67 -1.26 -1.48 22.42
N GLU A 68 -1.41 -2.24 23.49
CA GLU A 68 -2.04 -1.80 24.75
C GLU A 68 -0.97 -1.42 25.76
N GLY A 69 -1.24 -0.38 26.56
CA GLY A 69 -0.33 0.08 27.60
C GLY A 69 -0.47 -0.74 28.89
N GLU A 70 0.51 -0.62 29.78
CA GLU A 70 0.47 -1.29 31.09
C GLU A 70 -0.51 -0.63 32.07
N THR A 71 -0.91 0.62 31.80
CA THR A 71 -1.85 1.39 32.63
C THR A 71 -2.95 2.05 31.80
N PRO A 72 -4.17 2.23 32.37
CA PRO A 72 -5.27 2.84 31.63
C PRO A 72 -4.99 4.27 31.16
N GLY A 73 -5.41 4.61 29.95
CA GLY A 73 -5.26 5.94 29.40
C GLY A 73 -5.97 6.15 28.07
N GLY A 74 -5.63 7.23 27.37
CA GLY A 74 -6.21 7.54 26.07
C GLY A 74 -5.81 6.52 24.99
N THR A 75 -6.67 6.37 23.99
CA THR A 75 -6.40 5.58 22.80
C THR A 75 -6.11 6.53 21.63
N VAL A 76 -5.07 6.24 20.85
CA VAL A 76 -4.71 7.00 19.65
C VAL A 76 -4.81 6.08 18.44
N PHE A 77 -5.41 6.58 17.37
CA PHE A 77 -5.45 5.92 16.08
C PHE A 77 -4.51 6.64 15.10
N ILE A 78 -3.62 5.89 14.45
CA ILE A 78 -2.66 6.40 13.47
C ILE A 78 -2.91 5.67 12.15
N MET A 79 -3.16 6.44 11.09
CA MET A 79 -3.35 5.95 9.73
C MET A 79 -2.67 6.91 8.76
N GLY A 80 -2.11 6.36 7.69
CA GLY A 80 -1.50 7.09 6.60
C GLY A 80 -1.64 6.33 5.29
N GLY A 81 -1.36 6.98 4.17
CA GLY A 81 -1.41 6.35 2.85
C GLY A 81 -2.82 6.14 2.28
N THR A 82 -3.82 6.92 2.70
CA THR A 82 -5.16 6.89 2.07
C THR A 82 -5.08 7.13 0.57
N HIS A 83 -4.19 8.03 0.13
CA HIS A 83 -3.78 8.15 -1.25
C HIS A 83 -2.33 7.68 -1.43
N PRO A 84 -2.03 6.82 -2.43
CA PRO A 84 -0.66 6.38 -2.71
C PRO A 84 0.32 7.51 -3.04
N THR A 85 -0.18 8.67 -3.45
CA THR A 85 0.61 9.85 -3.80
C THR A 85 0.97 10.74 -2.61
N GLU A 86 0.58 10.36 -1.39
CA GLU A 86 0.81 11.12 -0.14
C GLU A 86 1.79 10.38 0.80
N PRO A 87 3.07 10.21 0.40
CA PRO A 87 3.99 9.29 1.07
C PRO A 87 4.39 9.73 2.49
N SER A 88 4.29 11.02 2.82
CA SER A 88 4.68 11.53 4.14
C SER A 88 3.86 10.92 5.28
N SER A 89 2.55 10.77 5.08
CA SER A 89 1.65 10.17 6.07
C SER A 89 1.92 8.67 6.24
N MET A 90 2.16 7.96 5.13
CA MET A 90 2.49 6.54 5.11
C MET A 90 3.79 6.27 5.87
N VAL A 91 4.87 7.01 5.54
CA VAL A 91 6.16 6.87 6.22
C VAL A 91 6.06 7.22 7.71
N THR A 92 5.24 8.21 8.07
CA THR A 92 5.01 8.58 9.48
C THR A 92 4.29 7.47 10.24
N ALA A 93 3.23 6.88 9.67
CA ALA A 93 2.53 5.76 10.28
C ALA A 93 3.45 4.54 10.47
N THR A 94 4.26 4.21 9.46
CA THR A 94 5.29 3.16 9.56
C THR A 94 6.30 3.47 10.66
N LEU A 95 6.82 4.70 10.73
CA LEU A 95 7.77 5.09 11.77
C LEU A 95 7.21 4.82 13.18
N PHE A 96 5.94 5.19 13.44
CA PHE A 96 5.31 4.88 14.72
C PHE A 96 5.17 3.37 14.94
N LEU A 97 4.74 2.61 13.93
CA LEU A 97 4.60 1.15 14.04
C LEU A 97 5.93 0.47 14.40
N GLU A 98 7.05 0.92 13.82
CA GLU A 98 8.35 0.28 13.97
C GLU A 98 9.14 0.76 15.20
N THR A 99 8.72 1.87 15.83
CA THR A 99 9.48 2.49 16.94
C THR A 99 8.69 2.76 18.21
N ALA A 100 7.35 2.77 18.16
CA ALA A 100 6.54 3.11 19.32
C ALA A 100 6.62 2.03 20.41
N LYS A 101 6.59 2.50 21.66
CA LYS A 101 6.36 1.68 22.84
C LYS A 101 5.25 2.32 23.67
N VAL A 102 4.04 1.76 23.58
CA VAL A 102 2.89 2.23 24.35
C VAL A 102 3.02 1.75 25.80
N THR A 103 3.10 2.68 26.75
CA THR A 103 3.17 2.38 28.19
C THR A 103 1.86 2.68 28.93
N LYS A 104 0.96 3.45 28.33
CA LYS A 104 -0.34 3.85 28.87
C LYS A 104 -1.37 3.98 27.75
N GLY A 105 -2.54 3.37 27.90
CA GLY A 105 -3.62 3.44 26.92
C GLY A 105 -4.40 2.14 26.75
N ARG A 106 -5.62 2.30 26.22
CA ARG A 106 -6.72 1.32 26.19
C ARG A 106 -7.33 1.03 27.56
#